data_AF-A0A951B3E9-F1
#
_entry.id   AF-A0A951B3E9-F1
#
_cell.length_a   1.000
_cell.length_b   1.000
_cell.length_c   1.000
_cell.angle_alpha   90.00
_cell.angle_beta   90.00
_cell.angle_gamma   90.00
#
_symmetry.space_group_name_H-M   'P 1'
#
loop_
_entity.id
_entity.type
_entity.pdbx_description
1 polymer ?
#
loop_
_entity_poly.entity_id
_entity_poly.type
_entity_poly.pdbx_seq_one_letter_code
_entity_poly.pdbx_strand_id
1 'polypeptide(L)' 'RNRDWRASNRGRRLDHIWITPDFLGSLRRHAILADARDWPQTSDHVPVCVELDL' A
#
# COMPACT_ATOMS: atom_id res chain seq x y z
N ARG A 1 11.33 7.06 16.76
CA ARG A 1 10.37 6.31 15.91
C ARG A 1 9.60 5.35 16.81
N ASN A 2 8.29 5.19 16.61
CA ASN A 2 7.46 4.31 17.45
C ASN A 2 7.97 2.86 17.35
N ARG A 3 8.27 2.22 18.49
CA ARG A 3 8.90 0.89 18.55
C ARG A 3 7.93 -0.23 18.16
N ASP A 4 6.63 0.00 18.33
CA ASP A 4 5.57 -0.89 17.90
C ASP A 4 4.52 -0.08 17.13
N TRP A 5 4.70 0.02 15.81
CA TRP A 5 3.77 0.75 14.95
C TRP A 5 2.42 0.04 14.85
N ARG A 6 2.36 -1.29 15.03
CA ARG A 6 1.14 -2.09 14.94
C ARG A 6 0.18 -1.79 16.09
N ALA A 7 0.72 -1.67 17.31
CA ALA A 7 -0.07 -1.35 18.50
C ALA A 7 -0.84 -0.03 18.40
N SER A 8 -0.34 0.92 17.60
CA SER A 8 -0.94 2.24 17.50
C SER A 8 -1.56 2.55 16.14
N ASN A 9 -1.04 1.97 15.06
CA ASN A 9 -1.41 2.19 13.66
C ASN A 9 -1.95 3.61 13.32
N ARG A 10 -1.25 4.65 13.79
CA ARG A 10 -1.62 6.08 13.60
C ARG A 10 -1.07 6.67 12.29
N GLY A 11 -1.01 5.86 11.24
CA GLY A 11 -0.50 6.27 9.92
C GLY A 11 -1.46 7.20 9.17
N ARG A 12 -0.98 7.74 8.04
CA ARG A 12 -1.80 8.51 7.08
C ARG A 12 -1.79 7.78 5.74
N ARG A 13 -2.92 7.75 5.02
CA ARG A 13 -2.97 7.25 3.63
C ARG A 13 -2.62 8.40 2.68
N LEU A 14 -1.37 8.47 2.26
CA LEU A 14 -0.85 9.53 1.39
C LEU A 14 -0.57 9.04 -0.04
N ASP A 15 -0.17 7.78 -0.18
CA ASP A 15 0.11 7.15 -1.47
C ASP A 15 -1.17 6.59 -2.10
N HIS A 16 -1.40 6.94 -3.36
CA HIS A 16 -2.59 6.55 -4.11
C HIS A 16 -2.21 6.14 -5.53
N ILE A 17 -2.98 5.21 -6.09
CA ILE A 17 -2.93 4.86 -7.51
C ILE A 17 -4.31 5.16 -8.08
N TRP A 18 -4.36 6.04 -9.07
CA TRP A 18 -5.58 6.40 -9.78
C TRP A 18 -5.60 5.71 -11.14
N ILE A 19 -6.81 5.34 -11.57
CA ILE A 19 -7.07 4.52 -12.74
C ILE A 19 -8.17 5.20 -13.57
N THR A 20 -8.00 5.26 -14.89
CA THR A 20 -9.04 5.77 -15.79
C THR A 20 -10.15 4.72 -16.00
N PRO A 21 -11.38 5.13 -16.33
CA PRO A 21 -12.51 4.21 -16.49
C PRO A 21 -12.25 3.03 -17.44
N ASP A 22 -11.43 3.23 -18.48
CA ASP A 22 -11.12 2.23 -19.50
C ASP A 22 -10.42 0.98 -18.92
N PHE A 23 -9.70 1.12 -17.81
CA PHE A 23 -9.01 0.01 -17.16
C PHE A 23 -9.87 -0.69 -16.09
N LEU A 24 -11.10 -0.24 -15.82
CA LEU A 24 -11.96 -0.85 -14.79
C LEU A 24 -12.20 -2.35 -15.05
N GLY A 25 -12.31 -2.75 -16.32
CA GLY A 25 -12.47 -4.16 -16.70
C GLY A 25 -11.21 -5.01 -16.50
N SER A 26 -10.03 -4.38 -16.46
CA SER A 26 -8.74 -5.04 -16.22
C SER A 26 -8.34 -5.06 -14.74
N LEU A 27 -9.00 -4.27 -13.88
CA LEU A 27 -8.60 -4.16 -12.47
C LEU A 27 -8.90 -5.45 -11.70
N ARG A 28 -7.86 -6.24 -11.46
CA ARG A 28 -7.96 -7.51 -10.73
C ARG A 28 -7.85 -7.33 -9.23
N ARG A 29 -6.89 -6.53 -8.76
CA ARG A 29 -6.60 -6.39 -7.33
C ARG A 29 -5.96 -5.05 -7.01
N HIS A 30 -6.19 -4.56 -5.80
CA HIS A 30 -5.37 -3.53 -5.16
C HIS A 30 -4.92 -4.01 -3.77
N ALA A 31 -3.76 -3.56 -3.31
CA ALA A 31 -3.23 -3.94 -2.01
C ALA A 31 -2.32 -2.87 -1.39
N ILE A 32 -2.34 -2.80 -0.06
CA ILE A 32 -1.37 -2.08 0.74
C ILE A 32 -0.52 -3.14 1.45
N LEU A 33 0.79 -3.16 1.18
CA LEU A 33 1.69 -4.18 1.72
C LEU A 33 2.26 -3.73 3.08
N ALA A 34 1.39 -3.68 4.09
CA ALA A 34 1.72 -3.12 5.42
C ALA A 34 2.85 -3.85 6.13
N ASP A 35 2.99 -5.17 5.91
CA ASP A 35 4.04 -6.00 6.50
C ASP A 35 5.45 -5.58 6.07
N ALA A 36 5.58 -4.80 4.98
CA ALA A 36 6.87 -4.21 4.60
C ALA A 36 7.44 -3.27 5.68
N ARG A 37 6.61 -2.75 6.61
CA ARG A 37 7.10 -1.95 7.75
C ARG A 37 7.87 -2.75 8.80
N ASP A 38 7.77 -4.08 8.76
CA ASP A 38 8.50 -4.96 9.66
C ASP A 38 9.80 -5.50 9.04
N TRP A 39 10.17 -5.03 7.85
CA TRP A 39 11.45 -5.40 7.25
C TRP A 39 12.64 -4.85 8.04
N PRO A 40 13.81 -5.53 8.03
CA PRO A 40 15.00 -5.11 8.77
C PRO A 40 15.46 -3.68 8.48
N GLN A 41 15.28 -3.25 7.23
CA GLN A 41 15.43 -1.87 6.80
C GLN A 41 14.17 -1.47 6.02
N THR A 42 13.41 -0.55 6.58
CA THR A 42 12.11 -0.14 6.04
C THR A 42 12.06 1.36 5.77
N SER A 43 11.27 1.72 4.75
CA SER A 43 10.76 3.09 4.57
C SER A 43 9.79 3.47 5.70
N ASP A 44 9.47 4.76 5.82
CA ASP A 44 8.35 5.27 6.61
C ASP A 44 6.99 5.13 5.91
N HIS A 45 6.99 4.93 4.59
CA HIS A 45 5.83 4.55 3.78
C HIS A 45 5.75 3.02 3.55
N VAL A 46 4.59 2.54 3.12
CA VAL A 46 4.34 1.15 2.69
C VAL A 46 4.08 1.10 1.19
N PRO A 47 4.46 0.02 0.48
CA PRO A 47 4.07 -0.15 -0.91
C PRO A 47 2.55 -0.21 -1.08
N VAL A 48 2.04 0.50 -2.08
CA VAL A 48 0.69 0.36 -2.62
C VAL A 48 0.78 -0.25 -4.01
N CYS A 49 -0.02 -1.27 -4.29
CA CYS A 49 0.05 -2.05 -5.52
C CYS A 49 -1.33 -2.21 -6.14
N VAL A 50 -1.36 -2.29 -7.47
CA VAL A 50 -2.50 -2.74 -8.27
C VAL A 50 -2.04 -3.83 -9.23
N GLU A 51 -2.92 -4.79 -9.46
CA GLU A 51 -2.78 -5.85 -10.44
C GLU A 51 -3.85 -5.63 -11.53
N LEU A 52 -3.41 -5.62 -12.78
CA LEU A 52 -4.27 -5.48 -13.96
C LEU A 52 -4.13 -6.72 -14.85
N ASP A 53 -5.24 -7.25 -15.33
CA ASP A 53 -5.28 -8.29 -16.36
C ASP A 53 -5.39 -7.62 -17.74
N LEU A 54 -4.30 -7.63 -18.52
CA LEU A 54 -4.18 -6.97 -19.83
C LEU A 54 -4.19 -7.97 -21.00
#